data_AF-A0A7R9GDD2-F1
#
_entry.id   AF-A0A7R9GDD2-F1
#
_cell.length_a   1.000
_cell.length_b   1.000
_cell.length_c   1.000
_cell.angle_alpha   90.00
_cell.angle_beta   90.00
_cell.angle_gamma   90.00
#
_symmetry.space_group_name_H-M   'P 1'
#
loop_
_entity.id
_entity.type
_entity.pdbx_description
1 polymer ?
#
loop_
_entity_poly.entity_id
_entity_poly.type
_entity_poly.pdbx_seq_one_letter_code
_entity_poly.pdbx_strand_id
1 'polypeptide(L)'
;MVDKATPVGFMCDFEVLEILRSVRKAPARSEVPTLVSAADQEGKQRLATVVYEAVKFLENTPCGKQTAEQVEKFMLGVKPFGLKKLEKLQFLNLVPQAPVDLHLLVKDCEQRFSDEEIQKLIELVQESFPECKKEEEEEEEEEEEQKAENTEEPEVEDDEDFQEPLPDSDEC
;
A
#
# COMPACT_ATOMS: atom_id res chain seq x y z
N MET A 1 27.82 29.63 0.05
CA MET A 1 27.80 28.28 0.66
C MET A 1 26.34 28.00 0.98
N VAL A 2 25.72 27.04 0.30
CA VAL A 2 24.34 26.65 0.60
C VAL A 2 24.42 25.79 1.84
N ASP A 3 23.83 26.26 2.95
CA ASP A 3 23.60 25.42 4.12
C ASP A 3 22.84 24.18 3.64
N LYS A 4 23.52 23.02 3.64
CA LYS A 4 22.83 21.75 3.43
C LYS A 4 21.85 21.62 4.59
N ALA A 5 20.56 21.79 4.28
CA ALA A 5 19.48 21.59 5.24
C ALA A 5 19.66 20.19 5.84
N THR A 6 20.10 20.13 7.09
CA THR A 6 20.20 18.88 7.82
C THR A 6 18.78 18.48 8.21
N PRO A 7 18.31 17.26 7.88
CA PRO A 7 16.96 16.84 8.22
C PRO A 7 16.72 16.96 9.73
N VAL A 8 15.71 17.73 10.11
CA VAL A 8 15.35 17.99 11.51
C VAL A 8 14.75 16.77 12.21
N GLY A 9 14.32 15.77 11.44
CA GLY A 9 13.75 14.51 11.91
C GLY A 9 13.18 13.73 10.73
N PHE A 10 12.92 12.44 10.95
CA PHE A 10 12.11 11.62 10.04
C PHE A 10 10.77 11.40 10.71
N MET A 11 9.71 11.40 9.91
CA MET A 11 8.34 11.17 10.36
C MET A 11 7.78 9.97 9.63
N CYS A 12 7.09 9.07 10.33
CA CYS A 12 6.39 7.97 9.69
C CYS A 12 5.05 8.42 9.09
N ASP A 13 4.52 7.62 8.18
CA ASP A 13 3.29 7.93 7.46
C ASP A 13 2.10 8.06 8.42
N PHE A 14 2.08 7.30 9.51
CA PHE A 14 1.12 7.45 10.61
C PHE A 14 1.20 8.84 11.28
N GLU A 15 2.39 9.32 11.62
CA GLU A 15 2.55 10.66 12.23
C GLU A 15 2.15 11.76 11.25
N VAL A 16 2.50 11.61 9.97
CA VAL A 16 2.09 12.54 8.91
C VAL A 16 0.57 12.55 8.79
N LEU A 17 -0.08 11.39 8.75
CA LEU A 17 -1.53 11.26 8.67
C LEU A 17 -2.23 11.97 9.83
N GLU A 18 -1.75 11.78 11.06
CA GLU A 18 -2.32 12.43 12.24
C GLU A 18 -2.13 13.96 12.21
N ILE A 19 -0.97 14.44 11.75
CA ILE A 19 -0.76 15.89 11.55
C ILE A 19 -1.72 16.43 10.49
N LEU A 20 -1.83 15.79 9.34
CA LEU A 20 -2.71 16.26 8.26
C LEU A 20 -4.19 16.25 8.69
N ARG A 21 -4.62 15.25 9.45
CA ARG A 21 -5.95 15.21 10.07
C ARG A 21 -6.16 16.36 11.05
N SER A 22 -5.14 16.72 11.83
CA SER A 22 -5.21 17.88 12.73
C SER A 22 -5.35 19.21 11.97
N VAL A 23 -4.63 19.36 10.85
CA VAL A 23 -4.72 20.54 9.97
C VAL A 23 -6.12 20.65 9.35
N ARG A 24 -6.72 19.52 8.95
CA ARG A 24 -8.11 19.48 8.42
C ARG A 24 -9.16 19.87 9.48
N LYS A 25 -8.95 19.47 10.73
CA LYS A 25 -9.86 19.76 11.86
C LYS A 25 -9.72 21.19 12.40
N ALA A 26 -8.58 21.84 12.18
CA ALA A 26 -8.38 23.22 12.61
C ALA A 26 -9.42 24.11 11.91
N PRO A 27 -10.30 24.82 12.65
CA PRO A 27 -11.20 25.77 12.03
C PRO A 27 -10.37 26.81 11.28
N ALA A 28 -10.88 27.31 10.15
CA ALA A 28 -10.27 28.42 9.44
C ALA A 28 -10.03 29.56 10.45
N ARG A 29 -8.77 29.71 10.88
CA ARG A 29 -8.41 30.57 12.00
C ARG A 29 -8.86 32.00 11.68
N SER A 30 -9.77 32.50 12.53
CA SER A 30 -10.36 33.84 12.60
C SER A 30 -11.82 33.96 12.11
N GLU A 31 -12.75 33.99 13.06
CA GLU A 31 -14.11 34.55 12.92
C GLU A 31 -14.11 36.09 12.85
N VAL A 32 -12.93 36.73 12.98
CA VAL A 32 -12.77 38.14 12.70
C VAL A 32 -12.59 38.29 11.18
N PRO A 33 -13.41 39.08 10.48
CA PRO A 33 -13.22 39.39 9.07
C PRO A 33 -12.00 40.31 8.92
N THR A 34 -10.81 39.74 9.03
CA THR A 34 -9.59 40.37 8.54
C THR A 34 -9.62 40.33 7.02
N LEU A 35 -9.24 41.42 6.36
CA LEU A 35 -9.07 41.47 4.91
C LEU A 35 -7.93 40.50 4.54
N VAL A 36 -8.30 39.26 4.21
CA VAL A 36 -7.37 38.24 3.72
C VAL A 36 -7.06 38.58 2.27
N SER A 37 -5.78 38.63 1.88
CA SER A 37 -5.43 38.93 0.50
C SER A 37 -5.87 37.79 -0.44
N ALA A 38 -6.08 38.08 -1.73
CA ALA A 38 -6.40 37.06 -2.72
C ALA A 38 -5.31 35.96 -2.78
N ALA A 39 -4.04 36.33 -2.59
CA ALA A 39 -2.92 35.40 -2.54
C ALA A 39 -2.97 34.46 -1.33
N ASP A 40 -3.39 34.97 -0.15
CA ASP A 40 -3.57 34.16 1.04
C ASP A 40 -4.73 33.16 0.88
N GLN A 41 -5.79 33.56 0.19
CA GLN A 41 -6.92 32.68 -0.10
C GLN A 41 -6.55 31.57 -1.10
N GLU A 42 -5.81 31.91 -2.14
CA GLU A 42 -5.26 30.93 -3.09
C GLU A 42 -4.27 29.98 -2.42
N GLY A 43 -3.44 30.48 -1.50
CA GLY A 43 -2.55 29.66 -0.67
C GLY A 43 -3.31 28.65 0.19
N LYS A 44 -4.38 29.09 0.86
CA LYS A 44 -5.27 28.20 1.64
C LYS A 44 -5.94 27.14 0.78
N GLN A 45 -6.41 27.50 -0.42
CA GLN A 45 -7.03 26.56 -1.34
C GLN A 45 -6.04 25.47 -1.80
N ARG A 46 -4.82 25.89 -2.20
CA ARG A 46 -3.76 24.95 -2.60
C ARG A 46 -3.38 24.00 -1.46
N LEU A 47 -3.24 24.53 -0.24
CA LEU A 47 -2.97 23.70 0.93
C LEU A 47 -4.10 22.71 1.20
N ALA A 48 -5.36 23.13 1.10
CA ALA A 48 -6.51 22.26 1.30
C ALA A 48 -6.52 21.09 0.29
N THR A 49 -6.20 21.35 -0.98
CA THR A 49 -6.06 20.29 -1.99
C THR A 49 -4.93 19.33 -1.65
N VAL A 50 -3.73 19.83 -1.31
CA VAL A 50 -2.60 18.97 -0.96
C VAL A 50 -2.90 18.11 0.27
N VAL A 51 -3.52 18.70 1.31
CA VAL A 51 -3.92 17.96 2.52
C VAL A 51 -4.96 16.90 2.18
N TYR A 52 -5.96 17.22 1.37
CA TYR A 52 -7.00 16.27 0.98
C TYR A 52 -6.43 15.07 0.22
N GLU A 53 -5.63 15.31 -0.83
CA GLU A 53 -5.04 14.24 -1.62
C GLU A 53 -4.06 13.40 -0.81
N ALA A 54 -3.23 14.03 0.03
CA ALA A 54 -2.28 13.31 0.88
C ALA A 54 -2.98 12.46 1.94
N VAL A 55 -4.02 12.98 2.61
CA VAL A 55 -4.82 12.19 3.57
C VAL A 55 -5.49 11.04 2.86
N LYS A 56 -6.12 11.27 1.70
CA LYS A 56 -6.78 10.23 0.92
C LYS A 56 -5.80 9.12 0.51
N PHE A 57 -4.60 9.47 0.07
CA PHE A 57 -3.56 8.50 -0.25
C PHE A 57 -3.15 7.70 0.97
N LEU A 58 -2.80 8.37 2.07
CA LEU A 58 -2.31 7.72 3.30
C LEU A 58 -3.37 6.83 3.96
N GLU A 59 -4.65 7.21 3.91
CA GLU A 59 -5.76 6.39 4.43
C GLU A 59 -5.90 5.04 3.70
N ASN A 60 -5.43 4.96 2.44
CA ASN A 60 -5.42 3.73 1.64
C ASN A 60 -4.08 2.95 1.73
N THR A 61 -3.16 3.36 2.60
CA THR A 61 -1.92 2.62 2.86
C THR A 61 -2.04 1.88 4.20
N PRO A 62 -1.11 0.95 4.55
CA PRO A 62 -1.13 0.26 5.83
C PRO A 62 -1.21 1.20 7.04
N CYS A 63 -0.67 2.43 6.95
CA CYS A 63 -0.71 3.39 8.06
C CYS A 63 -2.12 3.89 8.42
N GLY A 64 -3.09 3.81 7.51
CA GLY A 64 -4.47 4.21 7.75
C GLY A 64 -5.18 3.38 8.83
N LYS A 65 -4.73 2.13 9.02
CA LYS A 65 -5.26 1.15 9.99
C LYS A 65 -4.44 1.08 11.28
N GLN A 66 -3.32 1.81 11.34
CA GLN A 66 -2.44 1.78 12.51
C GLN A 66 -2.98 2.65 13.64
N THR A 67 -2.66 2.26 14.87
CA THR A 67 -2.87 3.06 16.08
C THR A 67 -1.55 3.38 16.76
N ALA A 68 -1.54 4.44 17.58
CA ALA A 68 -0.35 4.82 18.34
C ALA A 68 0.16 3.68 19.25
N GLU A 69 -0.76 2.90 19.83
CA GLU A 69 -0.43 1.74 20.68
C GLU A 69 0.25 0.62 19.89
N GLN A 70 -0.20 0.36 18.66
CA GLN A 70 0.42 -0.64 17.78
C GLN A 70 1.82 -0.21 17.35
N VAL A 71 1.99 1.07 16.98
CA VAL A 71 3.30 1.65 16.64
C VAL A 71 4.26 1.55 17.84
N GLU A 72 3.80 1.89 19.04
CA GLU A 72 4.61 1.78 20.25
C GLU A 72 4.99 0.32 20.56
N LYS A 73 4.02 -0.60 20.49
CA LYS A 73 4.24 -2.04 20.67
C LYS A 73 5.31 -2.57 19.72
N PHE A 74 5.20 -2.26 18.43
CA PHE A 74 6.21 -2.63 17.43
C PHE A 74 7.58 -2.03 17.75
N MET A 75 7.63 -0.73 18.05
CA MET A 75 8.87 -0.02 18.36
C MET A 75 9.58 -0.55 19.62
N LEU A 76 8.85 -1.11 20.58
CA LEU A 76 9.39 -1.82 21.73
C LEU A 76 9.89 -3.22 21.36
N GLY A 77 9.07 -4.00 20.65
CA GLY A 77 9.38 -5.37 20.25
C GLY A 77 10.57 -5.48 19.29
N VAL A 78 10.77 -4.47 18.44
CA VAL A 78 11.82 -4.49 17.41
C VAL A 78 13.21 -4.05 17.93
N LYS A 79 13.31 -3.56 19.17
CA LYS A 79 14.58 -3.10 19.76
C LYS A 79 15.68 -4.17 19.76
N PRO A 80 15.43 -5.44 20.11
CA PRO A 80 16.46 -6.47 20.18
C PRO A 80 17.12 -6.79 18.84
N PHE A 81 16.42 -6.56 17.72
CA PHE A 81 16.90 -6.88 16.37
C PHE A 81 17.87 -5.84 15.80
N GLY A 82 18.10 -4.71 16.48
CA GLY A 82 19.12 -3.75 16.05
C GLY A 82 18.86 -3.10 14.68
N LEU A 83 17.60 -3.00 14.23
CA LEU A 83 17.25 -2.28 13.00
C LEU A 83 17.71 -0.81 13.07
N LYS A 84 18.16 -0.28 11.93
CA LYS A 84 18.53 1.13 11.78
C LYS A 84 17.28 2.00 11.80
N LYS A 85 17.47 3.30 12.06
CA LYS A 85 16.37 4.27 12.18
C LYS A 85 15.47 4.30 10.93
N LEU A 86 16.07 4.27 9.73
CA LEU A 86 15.33 4.28 8.46
C LEU A 86 14.66 2.94 8.16
N GLU A 87 15.26 1.83 8.57
CA GLU A 87 14.65 0.49 8.41
C GLU A 87 13.38 0.41 9.26
N LYS A 88 13.44 0.85 10.53
CA LYS A 88 12.25 0.94 11.39
C LYS A 88 11.15 1.82 10.79
N LEU A 89 11.55 2.96 10.20
CA LEU A 89 10.63 3.85 9.51
C LEU A 89 9.94 3.16 8.33
N GLN A 90 10.70 2.44 7.51
CA GLN A 90 10.15 1.69 6.39
C GLN A 90 9.21 0.57 6.83
N PHE A 91 9.53 -0.13 7.92
CA PHE A 91 8.64 -1.14 8.49
C PHE A 91 7.31 -0.53 8.95
N LEU A 92 7.34 0.64 9.59
CA LEU A 92 6.11 1.34 10.00
C LEU A 92 5.28 1.79 8.79
N ASN A 93 5.92 2.24 7.72
CA ASN A 93 5.19 2.73 6.55
C ASN A 93 4.61 1.60 5.69
N LEU A 94 5.36 0.50 5.52
CA LEU A 94 5.04 -0.56 4.56
C LEU A 94 4.48 -1.83 5.21
N VAL A 95 4.69 -2.04 6.52
CA VAL A 95 4.17 -3.19 7.30
C VAL A 95 4.43 -4.52 6.58
N PRO A 96 5.70 -4.95 6.43
CA PRO A 96 6.07 -6.13 5.66
C PRO A 96 5.38 -7.40 6.19
N GLN A 97 4.77 -8.18 5.29
CA GLN A 97 4.01 -9.39 5.64
C GLN A 97 4.78 -10.67 5.36
N ALA A 98 5.78 -10.62 4.47
CA ALA A 98 6.55 -11.79 4.03
C ALA A 98 8.08 -11.59 4.17
N PRO A 99 8.85 -12.69 4.36
CA PRO A 99 10.32 -12.63 4.44
C PRO A 99 10.99 -11.94 3.24
N VAL A 100 10.40 -12.04 2.05
CA VAL A 100 10.91 -11.37 0.83
C VAL A 100 10.92 -9.84 0.99
N ASP A 101 9.94 -9.28 1.68
CA ASP A 101 9.85 -7.83 1.92
C ASP A 101 11.04 -7.36 2.77
N LEU A 102 11.44 -8.14 3.77
CA LEU A 102 12.58 -7.80 4.62
C LEU A 102 13.87 -7.68 3.82
N HIS A 103 14.08 -8.54 2.83
CA HIS A 103 15.24 -8.48 1.94
C HIS A 103 15.25 -7.20 1.10
N LEU A 104 14.08 -6.65 0.78
CA LEU A 104 13.94 -5.38 0.05
C LEU A 104 14.12 -4.16 0.97
N LEU A 105 13.63 -4.23 2.21
CA LEU A 105 13.66 -3.11 3.16
C LEU A 105 14.99 -2.98 3.91
N VAL A 106 15.67 -4.09 4.17
CA VAL A 106 16.89 -4.13 4.98
C VAL A 106 18.12 -4.32 4.10
N LYS A 107 19.04 -3.36 4.17
CA LYS A 107 20.31 -3.48 3.46
C LYS A 107 21.17 -4.61 4.05
N ASP A 108 21.71 -5.45 3.15
CA ASP A 108 22.57 -6.59 3.46
C ASP A 108 21.89 -7.55 4.46
N CYS A 109 20.58 -7.81 4.25
CA CYS A 109 19.71 -8.55 5.17
C CYS A 109 20.32 -9.92 5.56
N GLU A 110 20.72 -10.72 4.57
CA GLU A 110 21.31 -12.05 4.73
C GLU A 110 22.61 -12.07 5.57
N GLN A 111 23.33 -10.95 5.63
CA GLN A 111 24.56 -10.83 6.43
C GLN A 111 24.28 -10.42 7.88
N ARG A 112 23.10 -9.85 8.14
CA ARG A 112 22.74 -9.24 9.43
C ARG A 112 21.76 -10.07 10.24
N PHE A 113 20.96 -10.90 9.59
CA PHE A 113 19.88 -11.66 10.21
C PHE A 113 19.94 -13.11 9.76
N SER A 114 19.69 -14.04 10.68
CA SER A 114 19.43 -15.44 10.31
C SER A 114 17.99 -15.61 9.80
N ASP A 115 17.72 -16.71 9.09
CA ASP A 115 16.37 -17.03 8.63
C ASP A 115 15.36 -17.08 9.79
N GLU A 116 15.77 -17.56 10.97
CA GLU A 116 14.93 -17.57 12.16
C GLU A 116 14.67 -16.17 12.72
N GLU A 117 15.62 -15.24 12.60
CA GLU A 117 15.43 -13.85 13.03
C GLU A 117 14.50 -13.10 12.08
N ILE A 118 14.63 -13.35 10.76
CA ILE A 118 13.73 -12.82 9.73
C ILE A 118 12.30 -13.28 9.99
N GLN A 119 12.11 -14.57 10.27
CA GLN A 119 10.80 -15.12 10.56
C GLN A 119 10.18 -14.49 11.82
N LYS A 120 10.97 -14.33 12.90
CA LYS A 120 10.52 -13.66 14.12
C LYS A 120 10.17 -12.19 13.91
N LEU A 121 10.89 -11.49 13.03
CA LEU A 121 10.56 -10.10 12.67
C LEU A 121 9.22 -10.01 11.97
N ILE A 122 8.94 -10.92 11.03
CA ILE A 122 7.65 -10.99 10.35
C ILE A 122 6.53 -11.29 11.35
N GLU A 123 6.71 -12.29 12.20
CA GLU A 123 5.73 -12.62 13.26
C GLU A 123 5.47 -11.41 14.17
N LEU A 124 6.51 -10.67 14.57
CA LEU A 124 6.37 -9.47 15.37
C LEU A 124 5.57 -8.37 14.65
N VAL A 125 5.81 -8.13 13.35
CA VAL A 125 5.05 -7.15 12.55
C VAL A 125 3.58 -7.56 12.50
N GLN A 126 3.35 -8.82 12.17
CA GLN A 126 2.02 -9.42 12.07
C GLN A 126 1.22 -9.37 13.38
N GLU A 127 1.87 -9.60 14.53
CA GLU A 127 1.26 -9.48 15.86
C GLU A 127 1.04 -8.03 16.29
N SER A 128 1.82 -7.10 15.75
CA SER A 128 1.71 -5.68 16.06
C SER A 128 0.62 -5.01 15.22
N PHE A 129 0.41 -5.46 13.98
CA PHE A 129 -0.50 -4.86 13.01
C PHE A 129 -1.45 -5.90 12.39
N PRO A 130 -2.36 -6.50 13.19
CA PRO A 130 -3.23 -7.59 12.73
C PRO A 130 -4.25 -7.15 11.66
N GLU A 131 -4.64 -5.87 11.66
CA GLU A 131 -5.61 -5.32 10.71
C GLU A 131 -5.02 -5.04 9.31
N CYS A 132 -3.69 -4.99 9.20
CA CYS A 132 -2.99 -4.83 7.91
C CYS A 132 -2.87 -6.14 7.11
N LYS A 133 -3.26 -7.29 7.69
CA LYS A 133 -3.11 -8.61 7.06
C LYS A 133 -4.15 -8.93 5.98
N LYS A 134 -5.29 -8.23 5.97
CA LYS A 134 -6.50 -8.74 5.30
C LYS A 134 -6.62 -8.42 3.81
N GLU A 135 -5.84 -7.48 3.29
CA GLU A 135 -6.04 -7.02 1.89
C GLU A 135 -5.27 -7.84 0.85
N GLU A 136 -4.11 -8.42 1.19
CA GLU A 136 -3.39 -9.28 0.23
C GLU A 136 -4.17 -10.58 -0.08
N GLU A 137 -4.90 -11.13 0.89
CA GLU A 137 -5.76 -12.30 0.66
C GLU A 137 -7.02 -11.97 -0.18
N GLU A 138 -7.58 -10.77 -0.02
CA GLU A 138 -8.78 -10.33 -0.77
C GLU A 138 -8.43 -9.90 -2.22
N GLU A 139 -7.27 -9.26 -2.45
CA GLU A 139 -6.81 -8.89 -3.80
C GLU A 139 -6.35 -10.13 -4.62
N GLU A 140 -5.73 -11.13 -3.98
CA GLU A 140 -5.37 -12.39 -4.65
C GLU A 140 -6.61 -13.23 -5.03
N GLU A 141 -7.64 -13.25 -4.19
CA GLU A 141 -8.93 -13.92 -4.50
C GLU A 141 -9.65 -13.23 -5.69
N GLU A 142 -9.65 -11.88 -5.75
CA GLU A 142 -10.25 -11.13 -6.88
C GLU A 142 -9.47 -11.31 -8.20
N GLU A 143 -8.15 -11.49 -8.16
CA GLU A 143 -7.33 -11.78 -9.35
C GLU A 143 -7.47 -13.24 -9.85
N GLU A 144 -7.65 -14.22 -8.94
CA GLU A 144 -7.90 -15.62 -9.33
C GLU A 144 -9.28 -15.81 -9.97
N GLU A 145 -10.33 -15.13 -9.47
CA GLU A 145 -11.67 -15.18 -10.07
C GLU A 145 -11.70 -14.60 -11.50
N GLN A 146 -10.99 -13.50 -11.75
CA GLN A 146 -10.90 -12.87 -13.08
C GLN A 146 -10.08 -13.68 -14.09
N LYS A 147 -9.12 -14.50 -13.62
CA LYS A 147 -8.32 -15.37 -14.49
C LYS A 147 -9.07 -16.64 -14.90
N ALA A 148 -10.01 -17.11 -14.09
CA ALA A 148 -10.89 -18.24 -14.42
C ALA A 148 -11.93 -17.91 -15.49
N GLU A 149 -12.38 -16.64 -15.59
CA GLU A 149 -13.42 -16.21 -16.54
C GLU A 149 -12.90 -15.96 -17.98
N ASN A 150 -11.58 -15.87 -18.20
CA ASN A 150 -11.01 -15.58 -19.53
C ASN A 150 -10.43 -16.81 -20.26
N THR A 151 -10.84 -18.02 -19.86
CA THR A 151 -10.46 -19.27 -20.55
C THR A 151 -11.69 -19.89 -21.23
N GLU A 152 -12.40 -19.11 -22.04
CA GLU A 152 -13.34 -19.68 -23.02
C GLU A 152 -12.62 -19.71 -24.39
N GLU A 153 -12.38 -20.93 -24.88
CA GLU A 153 -11.77 -21.25 -26.16
C GLU A 153 -12.56 -20.63 -27.34
N PRO A 154 -11.89 -20.25 -28.45
CA PRO A 154 -12.54 -19.60 -29.59
C PRO A 154 -13.61 -20.50 -30.24
N GLU A 155 -14.78 -19.92 -30.49
CA GLU A 155 -15.86 -20.51 -31.26
C GLU A 155 -15.34 -21.06 -32.60
N VAL A 156 -15.45 -22.37 -32.79
CA VAL A 156 -15.17 -23.02 -34.08
C VAL A 156 -16.36 -22.71 -34.98
N GLU A 157 -16.15 -21.90 -36.02
CA GLU A 157 -17.17 -21.64 -37.04
C GLU A 157 -17.50 -22.97 -37.75
N ASP A 158 -18.76 -23.39 -37.64
CA ASP A 158 -19.33 -24.53 -38.35
C ASP A 158 -19.35 -24.26 -39.87
N ASP A 159 -18.32 -24.73 -40.59
CA ASP A 159 -18.38 -24.89 -42.04
C ASP A 159 -19.33 -26.05 -42.37
N GLU A 160 -20.54 -25.71 -42.81
CA GLU A 160 -21.56 -26.62 -43.37
C GLU A 160 -21.04 -27.29 -44.66
N ASP A 161 -20.32 -28.40 -44.52
CA ASP A 161 -19.90 -29.24 -45.64
C ASP A 161 -21.00 -30.26 -46.00
N PHE A 162 -21.84 -29.81 -46.94
CA PHE A 162 -22.61 -30.56 -47.93
C PHE A 162 -22.32 -32.07 -48.01
N GLN A 163 -23.29 -32.90 -47.58
CA GLN A 163 -23.27 -34.34 -47.82
C GLN A 163 -24.49 -34.74 -48.64
N GLU A 164 -24.29 -35.21 -49.87
CA GLU A 164 -24.43 -36.65 -50.17
C GLU A 164 -24.05 -37.00 -51.63
N PRO A 165 -23.42 -38.16 -51.84
CA PRO A 165 -22.96 -38.65 -53.14
C PRO A 165 -24.10 -39.24 -54.00
N LEU A 166 -23.96 -39.12 -55.32
CA LEU A 166 -24.87 -39.72 -56.31
C LEU A 166 -24.90 -41.26 -56.18
N PRO A 167 -26.08 -41.91 -56.28
CA PRO A 167 -26.16 -43.36 -56.34
C PRO A 167 -25.67 -43.90 -57.69
N ASP A 168 -24.73 -44.85 -57.63
CA ASP A 168 -24.31 -45.68 -58.77
C ASP A 168 -25.51 -46.48 -59.31
N SER A 169 -25.76 -46.36 -60.61
CA SER A 169 -26.73 -47.17 -61.34
C SER A 169 -26.03 -48.05 -62.38
N ASP A 170 -25.71 -49.28 -61.97
CA ASP A 170 -25.43 -50.47 -62.78
C ASP A 170 -26.14 -51.60 -61.98
N GLU A 171 -27.07 -52.46 -62.42
CA GLU A 171 -27.41 -53.08 -63.71
C GLU A 171 -28.90 -53.51 -63.71
N CYS A 172 -29.61 -53.30 -64.83
CA CYS A 172 -30.53 -54.24 -65.52
C CYS A 172 -31.17 -53.58 -66.75
#